data_AF-A0AA39PGI8-F1
#
_entry.id   AF-A0AA39PGI8-F1
#
_cell.length_a   1.000
_cell.length_b   1.000
_cell.length_c   1.000
_cell.angle_alpha   90.00
_cell.angle_beta   90.00
_cell.angle_gamma   90.00
#
_symmetry.space_group_name_H-M   'P 1'
#
loop_
_entity.id
_entity.type
_entity.pdbx_description
1 polymer ?
#
loop_
_entity_poly.entity_id
_entity_poly.type
_entity_poly.pdbx_seq_one_letter_code
_entity_poly.pdbx_strand_id
1 'polypeptide(L)'
;PWHIWDLCANHVAPWWVVKNFRGVWAISHVWVADNDLKYKMTPINRYEWPMPMLKNSNLDHIRIEMLNLSMEYVWLDVLCLRQKGQEWDHREAMRKEEWKVDLPIIGWVYHAVGDVACYLSGLGLPLSFEDLHCFGDDQCWFNQSWTLQETLHSVEIAGQTHSMADISNKRGYKMLNMLFDRLEYFSYIQQWTEQGERVLYFLEEMKRWKSSNPVDKVVGLIFLLDLKHIPIYDAGQSEDDAWAELMNITDNKICVVFLFLYPKLNGNRSWRPSWEQLMTERSPELPCMFCNFDHVPNVSWTTEDGNSYDGPHMDAYIVQGLADGTDEL
;
A
#
# COMPACT_ATOMS: atom_id res chain seq x y z
N PRO A 1 -17.38 -7.24 5.72
CA PRO A 1 -17.01 -8.01 6.93
C PRO A 1 -15.81 -8.90 6.65
N TRP A 2 -14.83 -9.00 7.55
CA TRP A 2 -13.64 -9.80 7.25
C TRP A 2 -13.92 -11.30 7.29
N HIS A 3 -13.54 -11.98 6.21
CA HIS A 3 -13.73 -13.39 5.98
C HIS A 3 -12.41 -14.14 6.08
N ILE A 4 -12.43 -15.30 6.72
CA ILE A 4 -11.29 -16.20 6.85
C ILE A 4 -11.65 -17.54 6.21
N TRP A 5 -10.78 -18.04 5.33
CA TRP A 5 -10.81 -19.41 4.85
C TRP A 5 -10.15 -20.33 5.87
N ASP A 6 -10.93 -21.23 6.46
CA ASP A 6 -10.39 -22.42 7.11
C ASP A 6 -10.03 -23.42 6.01
N LEU A 7 -8.73 -23.59 5.78
CA LEU A 7 -8.21 -24.48 4.74
C LEU A 7 -8.45 -25.95 5.08
N CYS A 8 -8.39 -26.32 6.36
CA CYS A 8 -8.58 -27.71 6.78
C CYS A 8 -10.01 -28.18 6.52
N ALA A 9 -10.99 -27.41 6.98
CA ALA A 9 -12.41 -27.71 6.81
C ALA A 9 -12.99 -27.21 5.47
N ASN A 10 -12.20 -26.48 4.67
CA ASN A 10 -12.58 -25.91 3.38
C ASN A 10 -13.87 -25.07 3.46
N HIS A 11 -13.94 -24.18 4.45
CA HIS A 11 -15.10 -23.33 4.65
C HIS A 11 -14.69 -21.91 5.02
N VAL A 12 -15.58 -20.95 4.76
CA VAL A 12 -15.35 -19.56 5.11
C VAL A 12 -16.10 -19.19 6.38
N ALA A 13 -15.33 -18.70 7.35
CA ALA A 13 -15.78 -18.29 8.66
C ALA A 13 -15.65 -16.77 8.83
N PRO A 14 -16.48 -16.15 9.68
CA PRO A 14 -16.24 -14.78 10.12
C PRO A 14 -14.92 -14.66 10.89
N TRP A 15 -14.27 -13.50 10.81
CA TRP A 15 -12.96 -13.29 11.42
C TRP A 15 -12.88 -13.61 12.92
N TRP A 16 -13.95 -13.37 13.69
CA TRP A 16 -13.96 -13.57 15.14
C TRP A 16 -13.88 -15.03 15.58
N VAL A 17 -13.93 -15.98 14.63
CA VAL A 17 -13.66 -17.40 14.90
C VAL A 17 -12.19 -17.61 15.28
N VAL A 18 -11.28 -16.78 14.75
CA VAL A 18 -9.86 -16.87 15.08
C VAL A 18 -9.55 -15.96 16.27
N LYS A 19 -9.18 -16.57 17.40
CA LYS A 19 -8.87 -15.85 18.65
C LYS A 19 -7.52 -15.12 18.63
N ASN A 20 -6.61 -15.54 17.76
CA ASN A 20 -5.27 -14.96 17.62
C ASN A 20 -4.94 -14.77 16.14
N PHE A 21 -4.93 -13.51 15.69
CA PHE A 21 -4.66 -13.16 14.30
C PHE A 21 -3.24 -13.49 13.83
N ARG A 22 -2.29 -13.69 14.74
CA ARG A 22 -0.92 -14.08 14.35
C ARG A 22 -0.84 -15.49 13.74
N GLY A 23 -1.88 -16.32 13.89
CA GLY A 23 -1.97 -17.63 13.22
C GLY A 23 -2.71 -17.58 11.88
N VAL A 24 -3.17 -16.40 11.46
CA VAL A 24 -3.82 -16.18 10.17
C VAL A 24 -2.76 -15.75 9.18
N TRP A 25 -2.86 -16.26 7.96
CA TRP A 25 -2.06 -15.83 6.83
C TRP A 25 -2.84 -14.87 5.95
N ALA A 26 -2.14 -13.92 5.33
CA ALA A 26 -2.67 -13.22 4.17
C ALA A 26 -2.05 -13.77 2.89
N ILE A 27 -2.66 -13.43 1.76
CA ILE A 27 -2.08 -13.69 0.44
C ILE A 27 -1.70 -12.32 -0.14
N SER A 28 -0.63 -12.24 -0.90
CA SER A 28 -0.40 -11.12 -1.82
C SER A 28 -0.15 -11.72 -3.19
N HIS A 29 -0.65 -11.08 -4.25
CA HIS A 29 -0.45 -11.63 -5.59
C HIS A 29 -0.45 -10.56 -6.67
N VAL A 30 0.18 -10.88 -7.80
CA VAL A 30 0.04 -10.09 -9.02
C VAL A 30 -1.35 -10.25 -9.61
N TRP A 31 -1.94 -9.14 -10.04
CA TRP A 31 -3.15 -9.16 -10.84
C TRP A 31 -2.78 -9.43 -12.29
N VAL A 32 -3.56 -10.28 -12.94
CA VAL A 32 -3.38 -10.62 -14.34
C VAL A 32 -4.43 -9.87 -15.18
N ALA A 33 -4.19 -9.78 -16.48
CA ALA A 33 -5.14 -9.16 -17.40
C ALA A 33 -6.52 -9.85 -17.35
N ASP A 34 -7.59 -9.07 -17.53
CA ASP A 34 -8.97 -9.59 -17.52
C ASP A 34 -9.18 -10.74 -18.53
N ASN A 35 -8.44 -10.71 -19.64
CA ASN A 35 -8.48 -11.76 -20.66
C ASN A 35 -7.96 -13.11 -20.17
N ASP A 36 -7.16 -13.15 -19.10
CA ASP A 36 -6.62 -14.38 -18.50
C ASP A 36 -7.45 -14.85 -17.30
N LEU A 37 -8.47 -14.07 -16.92
CA LEU A 37 -9.42 -14.42 -15.89
C LEU A 37 -10.60 -15.22 -16.46
N LYS A 38 -11.12 -16.12 -15.63
CA LYS A 38 -12.41 -16.79 -15.74
C LYS A 38 -13.19 -16.51 -14.47
N TYR A 39 -14.48 -16.24 -14.60
CA TYR A 39 -15.34 -15.95 -13.48
C TYR A 39 -16.07 -17.24 -13.07
N LYS A 40 -15.85 -17.70 -11.83
CA LYS A 40 -16.43 -18.96 -11.33
C LYS A 40 -17.19 -18.75 -10.04
N MET A 41 -18.37 -19.35 -9.94
CA MET A 41 -19.09 -19.46 -8.67
C MET A 41 -18.36 -20.42 -7.76
N THR A 42 -18.08 -20.01 -6.52
CA THR A 42 -17.29 -20.83 -5.59
C THR A 42 -17.97 -20.90 -4.23
N PRO A 43 -17.74 -21.98 -3.45
CA PRO A 43 -18.24 -22.06 -2.08
C PRO A 43 -17.57 -21.07 -1.13
N ILE A 44 -16.41 -20.53 -1.52
CA ILE A 44 -15.61 -19.63 -0.67
C ILE A 44 -16.39 -18.35 -0.37
N ASN A 45 -16.98 -17.71 -1.38
CA ASN A 45 -17.86 -16.56 -1.18
C ASN A 45 -19.33 -16.98 -1.06
N ARG A 46 -19.60 -18.19 -0.57
CA ARG A 46 -20.96 -18.76 -0.40
C ARG A 46 -21.80 -18.72 -1.68
N TYR A 47 -21.16 -18.78 -2.85
CA TYR A 47 -21.80 -18.65 -4.15
C TYR A 47 -22.61 -17.33 -4.29
N GLU A 48 -22.17 -16.25 -3.65
CA GLU A 48 -22.87 -14.96 -3.72
C GLU A 48 -22.57 -14.19 -5.00
N TRP A 49 -21.36 -14.33 -5.56
CA TRP A 49 -20.95 -13.77 -6.85
C TRP A 49 -19.91 -14.65 -7.56
N PRO A 50 -19.69 -14.50 -8.87
CA PRO A 50 -18.63 -15.25 -9.53
C PRO A 50 -17.27 -14.60 -9.24
N MET A 51 -16.34 -15.37 -8.69
CA MET A 51 -15.00 -14.89 -8.36
C MET A 51 -14.10 -14.90 -9.60
N PRO A 52 -13.33 -13.83 -9.84
CA PRO A 52 -12.30 -13.82 -10.84
C PRO A 52 -11.19 -14.79 -10.44
N MET A 53 -10.88 -15.72 -11.35
CA MET A 53 -9.85 -16.73 -11.17
C MET A 53 -9.03 -16.83 -12.44
N LEU A 54 -7.76 -17.14 -12.32
CA LEU A 54 -6.94 -17.44 -13.48
C LEU A 54 -7.46 -18.65 -14.26
N LYS A 55 -7.48 -18.56 -15.60
CA LYS A 55 -7.98 -19.63 -16.48
C LYS A 55 -7.33 -20.98 -16.20
N ASN A 56 -6.04 -20.98 -15.90
CA ASN A 56 -5.25 -22.17 -15.63
C ASN A 56 -5.11 -22.50 -14.13
N SER A 57 -5.78 -21.75 -13.25
CA SER A 57 -5.74 -21.94 -11.80
C SER A 57 -6.98 -22.69 -11.27
N ASN A 58 -6.83 -23.33 -10.11
CA ASN A 58 -7.88 -24.04 -9.39
C ASN A 58 -7.78 -23.75 -7.88
N LEU A 59 -8.91 -23.45 -7.24
CA LEU A 59 -8.98 -23.23 -5.79
C LEU A 59 -8.52 -24.45 -4.99
N ASP A 60 -8.80 -25.66 -5.49
CA ASP A 60 -8.32 -26.87 -4.81
C ASP A 60 -6.79 -26.96 -4.82
N HIS A 61 -6.15 -26.54 -5.90
CA HIS A 61 -4.68 -26.54 -5.98
C HIS A 61 -4.10 -25.47 -5.06
N ILE A 62 -4.67 -24.26 -5.06
CA ILE A 62 -4.30 -23.17 -4.16
C ILE A 62 -4.42 -23.63 -2.70
N ARG A 63 -5.52 -24.29 -2.36
CA ARG A 63 -5.76 -24.83 -1.02
C ARG A 63 -4.72 -25.89 -0.64
N ILE A 64 -4.46 -26.85 -1.52
CA ILE A 64 -3.46 -27.91 -1.28
C ILE A 64 -2.08 -27.30 -1.07
N GLU A 65 -1.70 -26.33 -1.88
CA GLU A 65 -0.43 -25.62 -1.76
C GLU A 65 -0.33 -24.90 -0.41
N MET A 66 -1.35 -24.14 -0.01
CA MET A 66 -1.38 -23.45 1.28
C MET A 66 -1.32 -24.43 2.47
N LEU A 67 -2.01 -25.57 2.38
CA LEU A 67 -1.93 -26.62 3.39
C LEU A 67 -0.51 -27.22 3.47
N ASN A 68 0.19 -27.37 2.35
CA ASN A 68 1.59 -27.82 2.33
C ASN A 68 2.54 -26.79 2.95
N LEU A 69 2.20 -25.49 2.87
CA LEU A 69 2.88 -24.41 3.59
C LEU A 69 2.48 -24.33 5.08
N SER A 70 1.74 -25.32 5.59
CA SER A 70 1.27 -25.40 6.97
C SER A 70 0.31 -24.25 7.37
N MET A 71 -0.37 -23.65 6.39
CA MET A 71 -1.37 -22.62 6.62
C MET A 71 -2.69 -23.28 7.06
N GLU A 72 -3.27 -22.82 8.17
CA GLU A 72 -4.59 -23.29 8.66
C GLU A 72 -5.71 -22.30 8.28
N TYR A 73 -5.45 -21.00 8.49
CA TYR A 73 -6.40 -19.93 8.26
C TYR A 73 -5.82 -18.89 7.30
N VAL A 74 -6.62 -18.48 6.32
CA VAL A 74 -6.23 -17.47 5.33
C VAL A 74 -7.26 -16.38 5.23
N TRP A 75 -6.85 -15.12 5.36
CA TRP A 75 -7.74 -13.98 5.16
C TRP A 75 -8.06 -13.79 3.67
N LEU A 76 -9.33 -13.54 3.36
CA LEU A 76 -9.92 -13.75 2.02
C LEU A 76 -10.08 -12.51 1.15
N ASP A 77 -9.41 -11.40 1.47
CA ASP A 77 -9.59 -10.16 0.71
C ASP A 77 -9.02 -10.25 -0.71
N VAL A 78 -7.93 -10.99 -0.86
CA VAL A 78 -7.17 -11.14 -2.09
C VAL A 78 -7.96 -11.84 -3.20
N LEU A 79 -8.95 -12.63 -2.80
CA LEU A 79 -9.79 -13.41 -3.69
C LEU A 79 -11.07 -12.68 -4.12
N CYS A 80 -11.49 -11.65 -3.39
CA CYS A 80 -12.85 -11.11 -3.48
C CYS A 80 -12.94 -9.58 -3.50
N LEU A 81 -11.99 -8.86 -2.89
CA LEU A 81 -12.17 -7.48 -2.50
C LEU A 81 -11.38 -6.46 -3.31
N ARG A 82 -10.61 -6.83 -4.34
CA ARG A 82 -9.94 -5.80 -5.17
C ARG A 82 -10.09 -5.95 -6.67
N GLN A 83 -10.60 -7.07 -7.14
CA GLN A 83 -10.89 -7.25 -8.55
C GLN A 83 -12.32 -6.81 -8.83
N LYS A 84 -12.48 -6.00 -9.88
CA LYS A 84 -13.80 -5.59 -10.34
C LYS A 84 -14.59 -6.85 -10.76
N GLY A 85 -15.84 -6.92 -10.33
CA GLY A 85 -16.76 -7.93 -10.85
C GLY A 85 -17.14 -7.62 -12.30
N GLN A 86 -17.97 -8.48 -12.90
CA GLN A 86 -18.58 -8.15 -14.19
C GLN A 86 -19.67 -7.09 -14.00
N GLU A 87 -19.82 -6.18 -14.98
CA GLU A 87 -20.73 -5.02 -14.90
C GLU A 87 -22.20 -5.38 -14.63
N TRP A 88 -22.64 -6.59 -14.98
CA TRP A 88 -24.01 -7.06 -14.77
C TRP A 88 -24.26 -7.68 -13.38
N ASP A 89 -23.25 -7.73 -12.51
CA ASP A 89 -23.43 -8.28 -11.18
C ASP A 89 -24.15 -7.28 -10.25
N HIS A 90 -25.36 -7.65 -9.83
CA HIS A 90 -26.14 -6.96 -8.80
C HIS A 90 -25.38 -6.69 -7.47
N ARG A 91 -24.31 -7.46 -7.19
CA ARG A 91 -23.46 -7.31 -6.01
C ARG A 91 -22.31 -6.32 -6.18
N GLU A 92 -22.13 -5.73 -7.36
CA GLU A 92 -21.14 -4.66 -7.58
C GLU A 92 -21.40 -3.44 -6.67
N ALA A 93 -22.68 -3.17 -6.36
CA ALA A 93 -23.05 -2.16 -5.37
C ALA A 93 -22.58 -2.55 -3.96
N MET A 94 -22.75 -3.81 -3.56
CA MET A 94 -22.29 -4.33 -2.26
C MET A 94 -20.77 -4.25 -2.15
N ARG A 95 -20.04 -4.65 -3.21
CA ARG A 95 -18.58 -4.52 -3.27
C ARG A 95 -18.14 -3.07 -3.05
N LYS A 96 -18.79 -2.10 -3.71
CA LYS A 96 -18.50 -0.67 -3.52
C LYS A 96 -18.75 -0.22 -2.08
N GLU A 97 -19.82 -0.71 -1.44
CA GLU A 97 -20.10 -0.42 -0.02
C GLU A 97 -19.09 -1.08 0.94
N GLU A 98 -18.58 -2.27 0.63
CA GLU A 98 -17.51 -2.90 1.42
C GLU A 98 -16.19 -2.14 1.26
N TRP A 99 -15.84 -1.73 0.02
CA TRP A 99 -14.60 -1.02 -0.27
C TRP A 99 -14.45 0.30 0.46
N LYS A 100 -15.57 1.00 0.69
CA LYS A 100 -15.64 2.23 1.48
C LYS A 100 -14.90 2.11 2.81
N VAL A 101 -14.94 0.94 3.44
CA VAL A 101 -14.37 0.69 4.76
C VAL A 101 -13.16 -0.24 4.68
N ASP A 102 -13.20 -1.26 3.81
CA ASP A 102 -12.17 -2.29 3.76
C ASP A 102 -10.85 -1.81 3.11
N LEU A 103 -10.90 -0.97 2.06
CA LEU A 103 -9.67 -0.49 1.41
C LEU A 103 -8.82 0.41 2.31
N PRO A 104 -9.39 1.36 3.06
CA PRO A 104 -8.62 2.18 4.01
C PRO A 104 -7.96 1.37 5.13
N ILE A 105 -8.59 0.29 5.59
CA ILE A 105 -8.11 -0.47 6.77
C ILE A 105 -7.15 -1.62 6.42
N ILE A 106 -6.99 -1.92 5.13
CA ILE A 106 -6.37 -3.15 4.66
C ILE A 106 -4.93 -3.35 5.13
N GLY A 107 -4.13 -2.29 5.17
CA GLY A 107 -2.73 -2.37 5.62
C GLY A 107 -2.62 -2.81 7.07
N TRP A 108 -3.56 -2.41 7.93
CA TRP A 108 -3.60 -2.90 9.31
C TRP A 108 -3.97 -4.38 9.38
N VAL A 109 -4.75 -4.90 8.44
CA VAL A 109 -5.05 -6.34 8.38
C VAL A 109 -3.79 -7.12 8.04
N TYR A 110 -3.05 -6.69 7.00
CA TYR A 110 -1.75 -7.29 6.65
C TYR A 110 -0.71 -7.17 7.78
N HIS A 111 -0.75 -6.10 8.56
CA HIS A 111 0.09 -5.94 9.73
C HIS A 111 -0.37 -6.81 10.93
N ALA A 112 -1.66 -7.11 11.04
CA ALA A 112 -2.22 -7.91 12.13
C ALA A 112 -2.04 -9.43 11.92
N VAL A 113 -1.98 -9.88 10.67
CA VAL A 113 -1.67 -11.27 10.33
C VAL A 113 -0.19 -11.59 10.56
N GLY A 114 0.13 -12.87 10.79
CA GLY A 114 1.50 -13.28 11.09
C GLY A 114 2.41 -13.32 9.87
N ASP A 115 1.91 -13.88 8.77
CA ASP A 115 2.70 -14.22 7.59
C ASP A 115 1.91 -13.98 6.30
N VAL A 116 2.62 -13.71 5.20
CA VAL A 116 2.03 -13.41 3.89
C VAL A 116 2.56 -14.37 2.84
N ALA A 117 1.66 -15.09 2.17
CA ALA A 117 1.99 -15.91 1.01
C ALA A 117 1.96 -15.08 -0.28
N CYS A 118 3.10 -14.89 -0.93
CA CYS A 118 3.26 -14.04 -2.10
C CYS A 118 3.31 -14.85 -3.41
N TYR A 119 2.30 -14.67 -4.27
CA TYR A 119 2.24 -15.23 -5.63
C TYR A 119 2.71 -14.19 -6.66
N LEU A 120 4.02 -14.19 -6.94
CA LEU A 120 4.64 -13.21 -7.85
C LEU A 120 4.25 -13.38 -9.32
N SER A 121 3.80 -14.57 -9.73
CA SER A 121 3.33 -14.85 -11.09
C SER A 121 1.81 -14.77 -11.25
N GLY A 122 1.07 -14.50 -10.16
CA GLY A 122 -0.39 -14.57 -10.10
C GLY A 122 -0.91 -15.79 -9.33
N LEU A 123 -2.12 -15.69 -8.80
CA LEU A 123 -2.64 -16.64 -7.82
C LEU A 123 -2.79 -18.07 -8.34
N GLY A 124 -2.13 -19.02 -7.66
CA GLY A 124 -2.16 -20.43 -8.02
C GLY A 124 -1.45 -20.76 -9.34
N LEU A 125 -0.64 -19.83 -9.86
CA LEU A 125 0.26 -20.12 -10.96
C LEU A 125 1.63 -20.57 -10.43
N PRO A 126 2.31 -21.46 -11.17
CA PRO A 126 3.73 -21.71 -10.96
C PRO A 126 4.53 -20.42 -10.99
N LEU A 127 5.46 -20.29 -10.07
CA LEU A 127 6.47 -19.24 -10.06
C LEU A 127 7.35 -19.42 -11.31
N SER A 128 7.25 -18.48 -12.24
CA SER A 128 8.02 -18.47 -13.48
C SER A 128 8.91 -17.22 -13.53
N PHE A 129 10.23 -17.42 -13.51
CA PHE A 129 11.19 -16.32 -13.62
C PHE A 129 11.37 -15.83 -15.07
N GLU A 130 10.84 -16.57 -16.04
CA GLU A 130 10.84 -16.20 -17.45
C GLU A 130 9.67 -15.26 -17.78
N ASP A 131 8.49 -15.56 -17.23
CA ASP A 131 7.25 -14.81 -17.46
C ASP A 131 7.05 -13.67 -16.45
N LEU A 132 7.91 -13.57 -15.43
CA LEU A 132 7.89 -12.42 -14.53
C LEU A 132 8.33 -11.17 -15.31
N HIS A 133 7.37 -10.33 -15.65
CA HIS A 133 7.59 -9.02 -16.26
C HIS A 133 8.20 -7.99 -15.27
N CYS A 134 9.10 -8.43 -14.39
CA CYS A 134 9.61 -7.62 -13.30
C CYS A 134 10.47 -6.42 -13.71
N PHE A 135 10.88 -6.34 -14.97
CA PHE A 135 11.73 -5.28 -15.48
C PHE A 135 10.93 -4.36 -16.40
N GLY A 136 10.35 -3.32 -15.80
CA GLY A 136 9.70 -2.22 -16.53
C GLY A 136 8.24 -2.44 -16.91
N ASP A 137 7.58 -3.50 -16.42
CA ASP A 137 6.14 -3.68 -16.58
C ASP A 137 5.38 -3.11 -15.38
N ASP A 138 4.27 -2.48 -15.71
CA ASP A 138 3.32 -1.86 -14.82
C ASP A 138 2.58 -2.88 -13.98
N GLN A 139 2.48 -4.12 -14.46
CA GLN A 139 1.80 -5.22 -13.77
C GLN A 139 2.72 -5.96 -12.79
N CYS A 140 4.01 -5.64 -12.76
CA CYS A 140 4.94 -6.26 -11.81
C CYS A 140 4.51 -6.00 -10.37
N TRP A 141 4.52 -7.06 -9.54
CA TRP A 141 4.27 -6.99 -8.10
C TRP A 141 5.05 -5.87 -7.41
N PHE A 142 6.31 -5.67 -7.81
CA PHE A 142 7.19 -4.66 -7.21
C PHE A 142 6.76 -3.22 -7.48
N ASN A 143 5.96 -2.97 -8.51
CA ASN A 143 5.58 -1.63 -8.96
C ASN A 143 4.16 -1.21 -8.52
N GLN A 144 3.42 -2.11 -7.87
CA GLN A 144 2.05 -1.83 -7.46
C GLN A 144 1.98 -1.10 -6.12
N SER A 145 1.08 -0.13 -6.04
CA SER A 145 0.90 0.71 -4.85
C SER A 145 0.44 -0.05 -3.61
N TRP A 146 -0.38 -1.07 -3.80
CA TRP A 146 -0.90 -1.81 -2.66
C TRP A 146 0.14 -2.71 -2.01
N THR A 147 1.15 -3.20 -2.73
CA THR A 147 2.07 -4.22 -2.19
C THR A 147 2.87 -3.72 -1.00
N LEU A 148 2.97 -2.40 -0.80
CA LEU A 148 3.57 -1.86 0.41
C LEU A 148 2.80 -2.14 1.68
N GLN A 149 1.48 -2.03 1.60
CA GLN A 149 0.63 -2.35 2.73
C GLN A 149 0.66 -3.86 3.02
N GLU A 150 1.01 -4.68 2.02
CA GLU A 150 0.92 -6.14 2.06
C GLU A 150 2.22 -6.83 2.49
N THR A 151 3.39 -6.18 2.41
CA THR A 151 4.68 -6.81 2.73
C THR A 151 5.49 -6.04 3.74
N LEU A 152 5.00 -6.09 4.99
CA LEU A 152 5.66 -5.47 6.14
C LEU A 152 6.29 -6.52 7.07
N HIS A 153 5.95 -7.79 6.89
CA HIS A 153 6.33 -8.89 7.74
C HIS A 153 6.86 -10.07 6.94
N SER A 154 6.96 -11.23 7.59
CA SER A 154 7.40 -12.49 7.01
C SER A 154 6.63 -12.81 5.72
N VAL A 155 7.38 -13.00 4.64
CA VAL A 155 6.84 -13.34 3.32
C VAL A 155 7.32 -14.72 2.93
N GLU A 156 6.38 -15.59 2.58
CA GLU A 156 6.66 -16.86 1.93
C GLU A 156 6.31 -16.79 0.45
N ILE A 157 7.25 -17.16 -0.41
CA ILE A 157 7.00 -17.17 -1.86
C ILE A 157 6.20 -18.41 -2.22
N ALA A 158 5.01 -18.22 -2.77
CA ALA A 158 4.16 -19.28 -3.27
C ALA A 158 4.35 -19.51 -4.79
N GLY A 159 3.78 -20.59 -5.31
CA GLY A 159 3.92 -21.07 -6.68
C GLY A 159 5.23 -21.84 -6.92
N GLN A 160 6.03 -22.10 -5.89
CA GLN A 160 7.33 -22.75 -6.07
C GLN A 160 7.17 -24.15 -6.67
N THR A 161 7.70 -24.33 -7.87
CA THR A 161 7.89 -25.67 -8.44
C THR A 161 9.24 -26.20 -7.98
N HIS A 162 9.37 -27.51 -7.75
CA HIS A 162 10.58 -28.14 -7.21
C HIS A 162 11.86 -28.00 -8.09
N SER A 163 11.83 -27.20 -9.16
CA SER A 163 12.99 -26.87 -9.98
C SER A 163 13.89 -25.87 -9.26
N MET A 164 14.78 -26.38 -8.41
CA MET A 164 15.84 -25.60 -7.77
C MET A 164 16.81 -24.96 -8.79
N ALA A 165 16.79 -25.44 -10.05
CA ALA A 165 17.54 -24.89 -11.16
C ALA A 165 17.13 -23.45 -11.50
N ASP A 166 15.83 -23.12 -11.34
CA ASP A 166 15.31 -21.81 -11.75
C ASP A 166 15.62 -20.69 -10.76
N ILE A 167 15.66 -21.00 -9.46
CA ILE A 167 16.11 -20.04 -8.43
C ILE A 167 17.62 -19.74 -8.59
N SER A 168 18.40 -20.75 -8.97
CA SER A 168 19.86 -20.62 -9.13
C SER A 168 20.28 -19.83 -10.37
N ASN A 169 19.34 -19.49 -11.26
CA ASN A 169 19.61 -18.67 -12.42
C ASN A 169 19.72 -17.17 -12.03
N LYS A 170 20.36 -16.36 -12.88
CA LYS A 170 20.62 -14.94 -12.61
C LYS A 170 19.34 -14.12 -12.35
N ARG A 171 18.20 -14.49 -12.97
CA ARG A 171 16.92 -13.80 -12.79
C ARG A 171 16.29 -14.14 -11.45
N GLY A 172 16.30 -15.42 -11.05
CA GLY A 172 15.83 -15.89 -9.76
C GLY A 172 16.56 -15.21 -8.60
N TYR A 173 17.89 -15.19 -8.63
CA TYR A 173 18.69 -14.45 -7.65
C TYR A 173 18.35 -12.95 -7.60
N LYS A 174 18.23 -12.30 -8.76
CA LYS A 174 17.92 -10.86 -8.80
C LYS A 174 16.54 -10.57 -8.19
N MET A 175 15.54 -11.40 -8.45
CA MET A 175 14.19 -11.24 -7.91
C MET A 175 14.16 -11.45 -6.39
N LEU A 176 14.83 -12.50 -5.90
CA LEU A 176 14.94 -12.73 -4.46
C LEU A 176 15.64 -11.56 -3.77
N ASN A 177 16.73 -11.05 -4.34
CA ASN A 177 17.39 -9.86 -3.81
C ASN A 177 16.45 -8.66 -3.81
N MET A 178 15.69 -8.40 -4.88
CA MET A 178 14.70 -7.31 -4.89
C MET A 178 13.64 -7.47 -3.79
N LEU A 179 13.18 -8.69 -3.52
CA LEU A 179 12.25 -8.95 -2.42
C LEU A 179 12.90 -8.71 -1.05
N PHE A 180 14.10 -9.25 -0.83
CA PHE A 180 14.84 -9.07 0.42
C PHE A 180 15.21 -7.61 0.67
N ASP A 181 15.75 -6.92 -0.33
CA ASP A 181 16.06 -5.49 -0.29
C ASP A 181 14.81 -4.70 0.07
N ARG A 182 13.64 -5.07 -0.50
CA ARG A 182 12.37 -4.42 -0.19
C ARG A 182 11.95 -4.67 1.27
N LEU A 183 11.96 -5.92 1.73
CA LEU A 183 11.59 -6.27 3.10
C LEU A 183 12.54 -5.63 4.12
N GLU A 184 13.84 -5.62 3.85
CA GLU A 184 14.85 -4.97 4.68
C GLU A 184 14.64 -3.45 4.71
N TYR A 185 14.38 -2.83 3.56
CA TYR A 185 14.07 -1.41 3.45
C TYR A 185 12.83 -1.03 4.28
N PHE A 186 11.74 -1.80 4.22
CA PHE A 186 10.54 -1.51 5.02
C PHE A 186 10.73 -1.81 6.51
N SER A 187 11.40 -2.90 6.84
CA SER A 187 11.79 -3.20 8.21
C SER A 187 12.64 -2.06 8.81
N TYR A 188 13.57 -1.50 8.02
CA TYR A 188 14.38 -0.35 8.40
C TYR A 188 13.52 0.89 8.68
N ILE A 189 12.64 1.26 7.76
CA ILE A 189 11.75 2.41 7.91
C ILE A 189 10.81 2.25 9.12
N GLN A 190 10.28 1.06 9.35
CA GLN A 190 9.35 0.85 10.48
C GLN A 190 10.03 0.85 11.84
N GLN A 191 11.27 0.38 11.94
CA GLN A 191 11.95 0.19 13.23
C GLN A 191 12.90 1.35 13.59
N TRP A 192 13.58 1.93 12.60
CA TRP A 192 14.78 2.73 12.86
C TRP A 192 14.70 4.20 12.43
N THR A 193 13.65 4.59 11.69
CA THR A 193 13.48 6.00 11.29
C THR A 193 12.44 6.70 12.14
N GLU A 194 12.59 8.01 12.29
CA GLU A 194 11.62 8.83 13.02
C GLU A 194 10.39 9.12 12.17
N GLN A 195 9.27 9.49 12.80
CA GLN A 195 7.99 9.68 12.11
C GLN A 195 8.08 10.64 10.91
N GLY A 196 8.87 11.70 10.99
CA GLY A 196 9.07 12.65 9.89
C GLY A 196 9.86 12.07 8.73
N GLU A 197 10.91 11.30 8.99
CA GLU A 197 11.69 10.63 7.95
C GLU A 197 10.88 9.51 7.27
N ARG A 198 10.05 8.79 8.03
CA ARG A 198 9.12 7.78 7.48
C ARG A 198 8.21 8.36 6.42
N VAL A 199 7.65 9.55 6.67
CA VAL A 199 6.77 10.25 5.72
C VAL A 199 7.49 10.44 4.39
N LEU A 200 8.73 10.93 4.39
CA LEU A 200 9.50 11.08 3.14
C LEU A 200 9.68 9.78 2.37
N TYR A 201 10.05 8.71 3.07
CA TYR A 201 10.26 7.42 2.42
C TYR A 201 8.97 6.89 1.80
N PHE A 202 7.86 6.96 2.54
CA PHE A 202 6.58 6.54 2.00
C PHE A 202 6.17 7.39 0.81
N LEU A 203 6.34 8.72 0.86
CA LEU A 203 6.03 9.60 -0.26
C LEU A 203 6.85 9.30 -1.52
N GLU A 204 8.16 9.10 -1.39
CA GLU A 204 9.01 8.73 -2.52
C GLU A 204 8.60 7.39 -3.13
N GLU A 205 8.16 6.44 -2.31
CA GLU A 205 7.59 5.20 -2.78
C GLU A 205 6.23 5.41 -3.47
N MET A 206 5.31 6.19 -2.89
CA MET A 206 4.01 6.52 -3.50
C MET A 206 4.16 7.14 -4.90
N LYS A 207 5.16 8.00 -5.09
CA LYS A 207 5.47 8.63 -6.38
C LYS A 207 5.83 7.61 -7.46
N ARG A 208 6.61 6.60 -7.09
CA ARG A 208 7.09 5.56 -8.01
C ARG A 208 6.01 4.57 -8.41
N TRP A 209 5.04 4.35 -7.53
CA TRP A 209 4.07 3.28 -7.74
C TRP A 209 3.01 3.59 -8.79
N LYS A 210 2.42 2.51 -9.30
CA LYS A 210 1.23 2.56 -10.14
C LYS A 210 0.01 2.14 -9.34
N SER A 211 -1.13 2.69 -9.70
CA SER A 211 -2.42 2.33 -9.12
C SER A 211 -3.47 2.23 -10.23
N SER A 212 -4.36 1.25 -10.09
CA SER A 212 -5.48 1.06 -11.02
C SER A 212 -6.53 2.16 -10.85
N ASN A 213 -6.75 2.61 -9.61
CA ASN A 213 -7.44 3.85 -9.31
C ASN A 213 -6.45 4.85 -8.68
N PRO A 214 -6.33 6.08 -9.20
CA PRO A 214 -5.46 7.10 -8.62
C PRO A 214 -5.70 7.34 -7.11
N VAL A 215 -6.97 7.26 -6.65
CA VAL A 215 -7.34 7.40 -5.22
C VAL A 215 -6.68 6.35 -4.32
N ASP A 216 -6.37 5.16 -4.85
CA ASP A 216 -5.75 4.07 -4.07
C ASP A 216 -4.40 4.49 -3.46
N LYS A 217 -3.69 5.43 -4.10
CA LYS A 217 -2.46 6.00 -3.54
C LYS A 217 -2.75 6.80 -2.27
N VAL A 218 -3.76 7.66 -2.28
CA VAL A 218 -4.13 8.44 -1.08
C VAL A 218 -4.49 7.50 0.07
N VAL A 219 -5.24 6.44 -0.24
CA VAL A 219 -5.66 5.43 0.73
C VAL A 219 -4.47 4.64 1.27
N GLY A 220 -3.49 4.34 0.41
CA GLY A 220 -2.21 3.74 0.74
C GLY A 220 -1.55 4.40 1.95
N LEU A 221 -1.56 5.74 1.97
CA LEU A 221 -0.93 6.56 2.99
C LEU A 221 -1.63 6.49 4.35
N ILE A 222 -2.93 6.19 4.43
CA ILE A 222 -3.67 6.15 5.69
C ILE A 222 -3.02 5.19 6.69
N PHE A 223 -2.70 3.98 6.22
CA PHE A 223 -1.99 2.98 7.00
C PHE A 223 -0.54 3.37 7.27
N LEU A 224 0.19 3.85 6.24
CA LEU A 224 1.62 4.15 6.34
C LEU A 224 1.93 5.31 7.28
N LEU A 225 0.99 6.27 7.39
CA LEU A 225 1.06 7.40 8.31
C LEU A 225 0.49 7.08 9.70
N ASP A 226 0.02 5.85 9.93
CA ASP A 226 -0.59 5.38 11.19
C ASP A 226 -1.70 6.30 11.72
N LEU A 227 -2.60 6.70 10.81
CA LEU A 227 -3.67 7.64 11.16
C LEU A 227 -4.74 6.95 12.03
N LYS A 228 -5.12 7.62 13.11
CA LYS A 228 -6.17 7.13 14.04
C LYS A 228 -7.57 7.24 13.47
N HIS A 229 -7.79 8.21 12.61
CA HIS A 229 -9.06 8.45 11.93
C HIS A 229 -8.91 8.05 10.47
N ILE A 230 -9.93 7.35 9.95
CA ILE A 230 -9.87 6.68 8.66
C ILE A 230 -11.04 7.22 7.84
N PRO A 231 -10.77 7.96 6.74
CA PRO A 231 -11.81 8.47 5.87
C PRO A 231 -12.42 7.33 5.05
N ILE A 232 -13.62 7.55 4.54
CA ILE A 232 -14.29 6.57 3.69
C ILE A 232 -13.64 6.57 2.31
N TYR A 233 -13.42 5.40 1.75
CA TYR A 233 -12.99 5.29 0.36
C TYR A 233 -14.12 5.57 -0.62
N ASP A 234 -13.94 6.56 -1.48
CA ASP A 234 -14.79 6.76 -2.65
C ASP A 234 -13.95 6.63 -3.93
N ALA A 235 -14.23 5.60 -4.74
CA ALA A 235 -13.54 5.39 -6.00
C ALA A 235 -13.79 6.52 -7.03
N GLY A 236 -14.88 7.27 -6.87
CA GLY A 236 -15.30 8.34 -7.78
C GLY A 236 -14.83 9.74 -7.36
N GLN A 237 -14.24 9.89 -6.17
CA GLN A 237 -13.72 11.17 -5.71
C GLN A 237 -12.41 11.52 -6.45
N SER A 238 -12.09 12.81 -6.51
CA SER A 238 -10.80 13.24 -7.06
C SER A 238 -9.66 12.95 -6.05
N GLU A 239 -8.43 12.79 -6.55
CA GLU A 239 -7.27 12.59 -5.66
C GLU A 239 -7.04 13.79 -4.74
N ASP A 240 -7.25 15.01 -5.23
CA ASP A 240 -7.12 16.23 -4.43
C ASP A 240 -8.18 16.32 -3.32
N ASP A 241 -9.43 15.88 -3.59
CA ASP A 241 -10.48 15.84 -2.58
C ASP A 241 -10.20 14.77 -1.52
N ALA A 242 -9.80 13.57 -1.96
CA ALA A 242 -9.39 12.48 -1.05
C ALA A 242 -8.22 12.91 -0.16
N TRP A 243 -7.21 13.56 -0.76
CA TRP A 243 -6.04 14.06 -0.05
C TRP A 243 -6.40 15.19 0.92
N ALA A 244 -7.30 16.09 0.53
CA ALA A 244 -7.80 17.14 1.39
C ALA A 244 -8.54 16.57 2.62
N GLU A 245 -9.38 15.54 2.44
CA GLU A 245 -10.05 14.86 3.55
C GLU A 245 -9.03 14.20 4.49
N LEU A 246 -8.03 13.53 3.94
CA LEU A 246 -6.94 12.91 4.71
C LEU A 246 -6.18 13.94 5.55
N MET A 247 -5.79 15.08 4.95
CA MET A 247 -5.05 16.13 5.66
C MET A 247 -5.87 16.79 6.77
N ASN A 248 -7.20 16.88 6.62
CA ASN A 248 -8.06 17.46 7.66
C ASN A 248 -8.12 16.63 8.94
N ILE A 249 -7.83 15.32 8.86
CA ILE A 249 -7.86 14.40 10.00
C ILE A 249 -6.45 13.95 10.45
N THR A 250 -5.41 14.43 9.75
CA THR A 250 -4.02 14.06 10.01
C THR A 250 -3.51 14.74 11.28
N ASP A 251 -2.71 14.01 12.08
CA ASP A 251 -2.14 14.56 13.31
C ASP A 251 -1.24 15.77 13.04
N ASN A 252 -1.26 16.75 13.95
CA ASN A 252 -0.48 17.98 13.83
C ASN A 252 1.01 17.73 13.55
N LYS A 253 1.60 16.67 14.11
CA LYS A 253 3.01 16.29 13.85
C LYS A 253 3.27 16.01 12.39
N ILE A 254 2.39 15.24 11.76
CA ILE A 254 2.52 14.86 10.35
C ILE A 254 2.21 16.07 9.46
N CYS A 255 1.22 16.88 9.81
CA CYS A 255 0.93 18.13 9.09
C CYS A 255 2.11 19.10 9.10
N VAL A 256 2.84 19.22 10.22
CA VAL A 256 4.09 19.99 10.31
C VAL A 256 5.11 19.46 9.30
N VAL A 257 5.32 18.14 9.23
CA VAL A 257 6.27 17.56 8.27
C VAL A 257 5.91 17.96 6.85
N PHE A 258 4.64 17.84 6.47
CA PHE A 258 4.18 18.29 5.15
C PHE A 258 4.38 19.79 4.94
N LEU A 259 4.24 20.63 5.97
CA LEU A 259 4.43 22.09 5.89
C LEU A 259 5.85 22.46 5.53
N PHE A 260 6.82 21.80 6.15
CA PHE A 260 8.22 22.04 5.86
C PHE A 260 8.67 21.44 4.53
N LEU A 261 8.07 20.32 4.14
CA LEU A 261 8.36 19.71 2.84
C LEU A 261 7.75 20.48 1.66
N TYR A 262 6.55 21.05 1.84
CA TYR A 262 5.78 21.67 0.77
C TYR A 262 5.13 22.98 1.24
N PRO A 263 5.91 24.03 1.56
CA PRO A 263 5.41 25.26 2.20
C PRO A 263 4.57 26.18 1.28
N LYS A 264 4.44 25.85 0.00
CA LYS A 264 3.74 26.68 -0.98
C LYS A 264 2.26 26.82 -0.62
N LEU A 265 1.76 28.06 -0.67
CA LEU A 265 0.35 28.37 -0.46
C LEU A 265 -0.43 28.12 -1.74
N ASN A 266 -1.54 27.38 -1.64
CA ASN A 266 -2.40 27.04 -2.77
C ASN A 266 -3.60 27.99 -2.92
N GLY A 267 -3.41 29.27 -2.59
CA GLY A 267 -4.44 30.33 -2.72
C GLY A 267 -5.64 30.23 -1.75
N ASN A 268 -5.66 29.23 -0.87
CA ASN A 268 -6.69 29.04 0.15
C ASN A 268 -6.28 29.69 1.50
N ARG A 269 -7.27 30.01 2.36
CA ARG A 269 -7.03 30.56 3.70
C ARG A 269 -6.35 29.57 4.65
N SER A 270 -6.48 28.27 4.39
CA SER A 270 -5.82 27.18 5.10
C SER A 270 -4.72 26.58 4.22
N TRP A 271 -3.46 26.60 4.70
CA TRP A 271 -2.35 25.91 4.06
C TRP A 271 -2.56 24.38 4.10
N ARG A 272 -2.37 23.73 2.96
CA ARG A 272 -2.17 22.29 2.80
C ARG A 272 -1.45 22.08 1.46
N PRO A 273 -0.56 21.08 1.34
CA PRO A 273 0.02 20.77 0.04
C PRO A 273 -1.08 20.21 -0.86
N SER A 274 -1.03 20.48 -2.16
CA SER A 274 -1.93 19.80 -3.09
C SER A 274 -1.41 18.39 -3.36
N TRP A 275 -2.29 17.50 -3.85
CA TRP A 275 -1.87 16.17 -4.25
C TRP A 275 -0.89 16.24 -5.43
N GLU A 276 -1.15 17.14 -6.38
CA GLU A 276 -0.26 17.39 -7.52
C GLU A 276 1.14 17.81 -7.07
N GLN A 277 1.26 18.74 -6.11
CA GLN A 277 2.56 19.13 -5.55
C GLN A 277 3.28 17.94 -4.95
N LEU A 278 2.55 17.14 -4.16
CA LEU A 278 3.10 15.98 -3.49
C LEU A 278 3.64 14.94 -4.48
N MET A 279 2.99 14.78 -5.63
CA MET A 279 3.34 13.76 -6.62
C MET A 279 4.36 14.21 -7.66
N THR A 280 4.44 15.51 -7.94
CA THR A 280 5.28 16.04 -9.03
C THR A 280 6.55 16.73 -8.53
N GLU A 281 6.51 17.38 -7.37
CA GLU A 281 7.68 18.07 -6.85
C GLU A 281 8.67 17.07 -6.24
N ARG A 282 9.96 17.35 -6.41
CA ARG A 282 11.00 16.55 -5.76
C ARG A 282 10.89 16.73 -4.26
N SER A 283 10.88 15.64 -3.48
CA SER A 283 10.86 15.78 -2.02
C SER A 283 12.13 16.50 -1.59
N PRO A 284 12.04 17.63 -0.88
CA PRO A 284 13.21 18.26 -0.31
C PRO A 284 13.78 17.40 0.82
N GLU A 285 15.05 17.63 1.16
CA GLU A 285 15.65 17.02 2.34
C GLU A 285 14.89 17.46 3.60
N LEU A 286 14.57 16.52 4.48
CA LEU A 286 13.96 16.83 5.77
C LEU A 286 14.94 17.74 6.53
N PRO A 287 14.54 18.92 6.99
CA PRO A 287 15.41 19.70 7.86
C PRO A 287 15.78 18.87 9.11
N CYS A 288 17.06 18.86 9.48
CA CYS A 288 17.62 18.11 10.62
C CYS A 288 16.86 18.34 11.96
N MET A 289 16.08 19.43 12.05
CA MET A 289 15.24 19.77 13.19
C MET A 289 14.05 18.80 13.42
N PHE A 290 13.70 17.94 12.46
CA PHE A 290 12.61 16.96 12.59
C PHE A 290 13.04 15.58 13.07
N CYS A 291 14.35 15.39 13.32
CA CYS A 291 14.93 14.19 13.93
C CYS A 291 14.79 14.18 15.47
N ASN A 292 13.78 14.85 16.04
CA ASN A 292 13.34 14.66 17.43
C ASN A 292 12.00 15.38 17.63
N PHE A 293 10.87 14.67 17.51
CA PHE A 293 9.51 15.20 17.72
C PHE A 293 9.16 15.55 19.18
N ASP A 294 10.14 15.59 20.08
CA ASP A 294 9.89 15.89 21.49
C ASP A 294 9.36 17.30 21.70
N HIS A 295 9.58 18.23 20.75
CA HIS A 295 9.07 19.60 20.78
C HIS A 295 8.34 19.92 19.47
N VAL A 296 7.16 19.32 19.28
CA VAL A 296 6.27 19.68 18.16
C VAL A 296 5.89 21.16 18.30
N PRO A 297 6.14 22.00 17.28
CA PRO A 297 5.66 23.38 17.27
C PRO A 297 4.13 23.41 17.45
N ASN A 298 3.61 24.43 18.12
CA ASN A 298 2.17 24.58 18.26
C ASN A 298 1.61 24.97 16.89
N VAL A 299 0.83 24.06 16.30
CA VAL A 299 0.15 24.34 15.03
C VAL A 299 -1.34 24.30 15.25
N SER A 300 -2.01 25.35 14.81
CA SER A 300 -3.46 25.44 14.80
C SER A 300 -3.95 25.40 13.36
N TRP A 301 -4.83 24.44 13.10
CA TRP A 301 -5.46 24.22 11.80
C TRP A 301 -6.92 24.62 11.97
N THR A 302 -7.30 25.84 11.60
CA THR A 302 -8.69 26.29 11.74
C THR A 302 -9.29 26.61 10.37
N THR A 303 -10.53 26.20 10.17
CA THR A 303 -11.30 26.51 8.95
C THR A 303 -11.77 27.96 8.93
N GLU A 304 -11.84 28.62 10.10
CA GLU A 304 -12.38 29.97 10.27
C GLU A 304 -11.30 31.06 10.25
N ASP A 305 -10.19 30.86 10.96
CA ASP A 305 -9.12 31.86 11.14
C ASP A 305 -7.84 31.55 10.34
N GLY A 306 -7.87 30.50 9.53
CA GLY A 306 -6.73 30.02 8.76
C GLY A 306 -5.78 29.15 9.58
N ASN A 307 -4.72 28.69 8.92
CA ASN A 307 -3.73 27.82 9.56
C ASN A 307 -2.59 28.65 10.11
N SER A 308 -2.28 28.47 11.40
CA SER A 308 -1.19 29.20 12.08
C SER A 308 -0.15 28.23 12.62
N TYR A 309 1.11 28.54 12.38
CA TYR A 309 2.26 27.85 12.93
C TYR A 309 2.99 28.77 13.92
N ASP A 310 3.16 28.31 15.16
CA ASP A 310 3.97 28.99 16.18
C ASP A 310 5.23 28.15 16.48
N GLY A 311 6.35 28.57 15.91
CA GLY A 311 7.64 27.90 16.02
C GLY A 311 8.78 28.67 15.33
N PRO A 312 9.99 28.08 15.26
CA PRO A 312 11.13 28.74 14.63
C PRO A 312 10.84 29.09 13.18
N HIS A 313 10.94 30.38 12.84
CA HIS A 313 10.87 30.86 11.47
C HIS A 313 12.27 31.34 11.05
N MET A 314 12.65 31.06 9.80
CA MET A 314 13.88 31.61 9.25
C MET A 314 13.58 32.99 8.66
N ASP A 315 13.93 34.04 9.39
CA ASP A 315 13.73 35.45 9.00
C ASP A 315 14.50 35.84 7.72
N ALA A 316 15.69 35.29 7.53
CA ALA A 316 16.54 35.50 6.36
C ALA A 316 17.65 34.44 6.30
N TYR A 317 18.05 34.05 5.09
CA TYR A 317 19.27 33.28 4.85
C TYR A 317 20.19 34.08 3.94
N ILE A 318 21.47 34.19 4.31
CA ILE A 318 22.51 34.75 3.45
C ILE A 318 23.13 33.56 2.70
N VAL A 319 22.87 33.44 1.41
CA VAL A 319 23.61 32.49 0.55
C VAL A 319 25.00 33.10 0.30
N GLN A 320 26.01 32.63 1.03
CA GLN A 320 27.40 32.87 0.64
C GLN A 320 27.85 31.77 -0.31
N GLY A 321 27.94 32.09 -1.61
CA GLY A 321 28.62 31.26 -2.61
C GLY A 321 27.84 31.01 -3.89
N LEU A 322 27.87 31.99 -4.81
CA LEU A 322 28.08 31.83 -6.26
C LEU A 322 28.29 33.25 -6.83
N ALA A 323 29.30 33.93 -6.30
CA ALA A 323 29.87 35.10 -6.94
C ALA A 323 31.34 34.76 -7.17
N ASP A 324 31.64 34.31 -8.38
CA ASP A 324 32.91 34.57 -9.03
C ASP A 324 32.72 34.38 -10.53
N GLY A 325 32.64 35.51 -11.22
CA GLY A 325 32.45 35.57 -12.66
C GLY A 325 32.23 36.99 -13.16
N THR A 326 33.04 37.93 -12.65
CA THR A 326 33.48 39.18 -13.28
C THR A 326 32.53 39.86 -14.28
N ASP A 327 31.90 40.94 -13.82
CA ASP A 327 31.61 42.09 -14.66
C ASP A 327 32.93 42.68 -15.17
N GLU A 328 33.20 42.58 -16.48
CA GLU A 328 33.98 43.60 -17.20
C GLU A 328 33.30 43.91 -18.54
N LEU A 329 33.25 45.22 -18.81
CA LEU A 329 32.63 45.98 -19.90
C LEU A 329 32.84 45.45 -21.33
#